data_AF-A0A948PTX8-F1
#
_entry.id   AF-A0A948PTX8-F1
#
_cell.length_a   1.000
_cell.length_b   1.000
_cell.length_c   1.000
_cell.angle_alpha   90.00
_cell.angle_beta   90.00
_cell.angle_gamma   90.00
#
_symmetry.space_group_name_H-M   'P 1'
#
loop_
_entity.id
_entity.type
_entity.pdbx_description
1 polymer ?
#
loop_
_entity_poly.entity_id
_entity_poly.type
_entity_poly.pdbx_seq_one_letter_code
_entity_poly.pdbx_strand_id
1 'polypeptide(L)' 'FSVVGGGDTIVLLEQLNLLDQIDHISTGGGAMLKFLAGEKLPGIEALKV' A
#
# COMPACT_ATOMS: atom_id res chain seq x y z
N PHE A 1 -7.27 5.62 -11.37
CA PHE A 1 -6.19 5.46 -10.39
C PHE A 1 -6.71 4.71 -9.18
N SER A 2 -6.47 3.41 -9.14
CA SER A 2 -6.80 2.47 -8.07
C SER A 2 -5.55 2.12 -7.29
N VAL A 3 -5.63 2.14 -5.96
CA VAL A 3 -4.53 1.76 -5.08
C VAL A 3 -5.04 0.72 -4.11
N VAL A 4 -4.30 -0.38 -3.98
CA VAL A 4 -4.57 -1.40 -2.95
C VAL A 4 -3.35 -1.59 -2.08
N GLY A 5 -3.57 -1.93 -0.81
CA GLY A 5 -2.52 -2.38 0.09
C GLY A 5 -3.10 -3.28 1.17
N GLY A 6 -2.22 -3.96 1.90
CA GLY A 6 -2.61 -4.97 2.90
C GLY A 6 -2.56 -6.39 2.34
N GLY A 7 -1.89 -7.28 3.07
CA GLY A 7 -1.60 -8.65 2.61
C GLY A 7 -2.86 -9.44 2.25
N ASP A 8 -3.86 -9.44 3.12
CA ASP A 8 -5.09 -10.21 2.91
C ASP A 8 -5.87 -9.75 1.67
N THR A 9 -5.91 -8.44 1.41
CA THR A 9 -6.58 -7.86 0.24
C THR A 9 -5.84 -8.23 -1.05
N ILE A 10 -4.51 -8.22 -1.03
CA ILE A 10 -3.68 -8.61 -2.18
C ILE A 10 -3.90 -10.10 -2.51
N VAL A 11 -3.90 -10.97 -1.50
CA VAL A 11 -4.14 -12.42 -1.67
C VAL A 11 -5.53 -12.67 -2.26
N LEU A 12 -6.55 -11.96 -1.80
CA LEU A 12 -7.90 -12.10 -2.36
C LEU A 12 -7.95 -11.65 -3.83
N LEU A 13 -7.34 -10.53 -4.18
CA LEU A 13 -7.32 -10.04 -5.57
C LEU A 13 -6.54 -10.98 -6.50
N GLU A 14 -5.50 -11.62 -6.00
CA GLU A 14 -4.77 -12.66 -6.72
C GLU A 14 -5.66 -13.88 -7.02
N GLN A 15 -6.36 -14.39 -6.00
CA GLN A 15 -7.30 -15.51 -6.15
C GLN A 15 -8.45 -15.22 -7.13
N LEU A 16 -8.85 -13.95 -7.23
CA LEU A 16 -9.90 -13.50 -8.14
C LEU A 16 -9.37 -13.13 -9.55
N ASN A 17 -8.06 -13.21 -9.80
CA ASN A 17 -7.41 -12.74 -11.03
C ASN A 17 -7.74 -11.27 -11.36
N LEU A 18 -7.79 -10.42 -10.33
CA LEU A 18 -8.10 -8.99 -10.44
C LEU A 18 -6.88 -8.08 -10.22
N LEU A 19 -5.71 -8.66 -9.90
CA LEU A 19 -4.48 -7.90 -9.63
C LEU A 19 -4.09 -6.96 -10.78
N ASP A 20 -4.23 -7.43 -12.02
CA ASP A 20 -3.87 -6.67 -13.23
C ASP A 20 -4.77 -5.44 -13.49
N GLN A 21 -5.87 -5.31 -12.73
CA GLN A 21 -6.79 -4.17 -12.82
C GLN A 21 -6.45 -3.05 -11.81
N ILE A 22 -5.38 -3.23 -11.02
CA ILE A 22 -4.97 -2.28 -10.00
C ILE A 22 -3.78 -1.44 -10.48
N ASP A 23 -3.93 -0.11 -10.43
CA ASP A 23 -2.88 0.81 -10.91
C ASP A 23 -1.64 0.81 -9.99
N HIS A 24 -1.81 0.62 -8.68
CA HIS A 24 -0.71 0.51 -7.72
C HIS A 24 -0.99 -0.45 -6.56
N ILE A 25 -0.07 -1.37 -6.32
CA ILE A 25 -0.10 -2.31 -5.20
C ILE A 25 0.97 -1.93 -4.19
N SER A 26 0.53 -1.55 -3.00
CA SER A 26 1.39 -1.21 -1.87
C SER A 26 1.64 -2.42 -0.99
N THR A 27 2.92 -2.75 -0.80
CA THR A 27 3.38 -3.76 0.17
C THR A 27 3.48 -3.20 1.58
N GLY A 28 3.21 -1.90 1.77
CA GLY A 28 3.39 -1.19 3.03
C GLY A 28 2.32 -1.47 4.09
N GLY A 29 1.26 -2.21 3.79
CA GLY A 29 0.22 -2.60 4.75
C GLY A 29 -0.20 -1.46 5.69
N GLY A 30 0.06 -1.61 6.99
CA GLY A 30 -0.22 -0.58 7.99
C GLY A 30 0.60 0.72 7.83
N ALA A 31 1.82 0.66 7.31
CA ALA A 31 2.62 1.85 7.02
C ALA A 31 1.99 2.71 5.92
N MET A 32 1.36 2.10 4.91
CA MET A 32 0.59 2.82 3.89
C MET A 32 -0.58 3.57 4.53
N LEU A 33 -1.33 2.94 5.44
CA LEU A 33 -2.47 3.58 6.11
C LEU A 33 -2.02 4.77 6.96
N LYS A 34 -0.93 4.63 7.72
CA LYS A 34 -0.33 5.73 8.50
C LYS A 34 0.13 6.88 7.60
N PHE A 35 0.77 6.57 6.48
CA PHE A 35 1.18 7.57 5.49
C PHE A 35 -0.02 8.33 4.93
N LEU A 36 -1.11 7.63 4.57
CA LEU A 36 -2.34 8.23 4.07
C LEU A 36 -3.09 9.03 5.15
N ALA A 37 -2.96 8.63 6.43
CA ALA A 37 -3.47 9.38 7.57
C ALA A 37 -2.67 10.67 7.87
N GLY A 38 -1.60 10.94 7.11
CA GLY A 38 -0.75 12.11 7.27
C GLY A 38 0.29 11.96 8.38
N GLU A 39 0.47 10.75 8.93
CA GLU A 39 1.51 10.50 9.92
C GLU A 39 2.90 10.57 9.28
N LYS A 40 3.85 11.14 10.02
CA LYS A 40 5.26 11.09 9.63
C LYS A 40 5.80 9.68 9.83
N LEU A 41 6.22 9.05 8.74
CA LEU A 41 6.90 7.75 8.81
C LEU A 41 8.39 7.96 9.12
N PRO A 42 8.94 7.43 10.22
CA PRO A 42 10.33 7.66 10.61
C PRO A 42 11.35 7.31 9.52
N GLY A 43 11.11 6.22 8.79
CA GLY A 43 11.98 5.81 7.67
C GLY A 43 11.95 6.77 6.49
N ILE A 44 10.82 7.44 6.22
CA ILE A 44 10.74 8.46 5.16
C ILE A 44 11.38 9.77 5.66
N GLU A 45 11.13 10.17 6.89
CA GLU A 45 11.73 11.38 7.46
C GLU A 45 13.26 11.30 7.51
N ALA A 46 13.82 10.14 7.82
CA ALA A 46 15.26 9.92 7.84
C ALA A 46 15.94 10.09 6.45
N LEU A 47 15.16 10.03 5.37
CA LEU A 47 15.64 10.16 3.99
C LEU A 47 15.41 11.56 3.39
N LYS A 48 14.73 12.47 4.11
CA LYS A 48 14.56 13.85 3.67
C LYS A 48 15.86 14.61 3.88
N VAL A 49 16.56 14.90 2.80
CA VAL A 49 17.73 15.82 2.73
C VAL A 49 17.30 17.29 2.81
#